data_AF-A0A519M1J9-F1
#
_entry.id   AF-A0A519M1J9-F1
#
_cell.length_a   1.000
_cell.length_b   1.000
_cell.length_c   1.000
_cell.angle_alpha   90.00
_cell.angle_beta   90.00
_cell.angle_gamma   90.00
#
_symmetry.space_group_name_H-M   'P 1'
#
loop_
_entity.id
_entity.type
_entity.pdbx_description
1 polymer ?
#
loop_
_entity_poly.entity_id
_entity_poly.type
_entity_poly.pdbx_seq_one_letter_code
_entity_poly.pdbx_strand_id
1 'polypeptide(L)'
;MVNRNLARGVVLMALALGFGLPSVGYSLGKLSHAGPGLFPFIVSCMLFAIGVITVVRSRLVAPAPLNFQVRNISIILGSLCGFAALSHYVNMIAGMVFLVFCSGFAGTSYSVVRNLKIA
;
A
#
# COMPACT_ATOMS: atom_id res chain seq x y z
N MET A 1 -13.10 20.55 -3.00
CA MET A 1 -11.81 20.11 -2.42
C MET A 1 -11.94 18.64 -2.03
N VAL A 2 -11.06 17.76 -2.50
CA VAL A 2 -11.14 16.32 -2.19
C VAL A 2 -10.74 16.11 -0.71
N ASN A 3 -11.61 15.44 0.05
CA ASN A 3 -11.41 15.19 1.48
C ASN A 3 -10.45 14.01 1.67
N ARG A 4 -9.41 14.19 2.51
CA ARG A 4 -8.34 13.19 2.73
C ARG A 4 -8.87 11.87 3.24
N ASN A 5 -9.87 11.92 4.10
CA ASN A 5 -10.46 10.72 4.70
C ASN A 5 -11.28 9.94 3.66
N LEU A 6 -11.95 10.65 2.75
CA LEU A 6 -12.68 10.03 1.65
C LEU A 6 -11.71 9.37 0.65
N ALA A 7 -10.65 10.09 0.23
CA ALA A 7 -9.68 9.55 -0.71
C ALA A 7 -8.98 8.28 -0.17
N ARG A 8 -8.62 8.26 1.12
CA ARG A 8 -8.05 7.08 1.78
C ARG A 8 -9.00 5.88 1.72
N GLY A 9 -10.26 6.08 2.12
CA GLY A 9 -11.25 5.00 2.10
C GLY A 9 -11.51 4.46 0.70
N VAL A 10 -11.62 5.35 -0.30
CA VAL A 10 -11.81 4.96 -1.71
C VAL A 10 -10.60 4.18 -2.25
N VAL A 11 -9.36 4.63 -1.96
CA VAL A 11 -8.15 3.91 -2.38
C VAL A 11 -8.07 2.51 -1.74
N LEU A 12 -8.42 2.38 -0.45
CA LEU A 12 -8.47 1.08 0.21
C LEU A 12 -9.50 0.15 -0.43
N MET A 13 -10.69 0.66 -0.74
CA MET A 13 -11.71 -0.12 -1.46
C MET A 13 -11.25 -0.51 -2.87
N ALA A 14 -10.57 0.39 -3.60
CA ALA A 14 -10.04 0.10 -4.92
C ALA A 14 -8.97 -1.00 -4.88
N LEU A 15 -8.04 -0.95 -3.92
CA LEU A 15 -7.05 -2.02 -3.71
C LEU A 15 -7.72 -3.34 -3.32
N ALA A 16 -8.69 -3.31 -2.41
CA ALA A 16 -9.44 -4.49 -2.01
C ALA A 16 -10.14 -5.16 -3.21
N LEU A 17 -10.75 -4.38 -4.11
CA LEU A 17 -11.35 -4.92 -5.32
C LEU A 17 -10.29 -5.42 -6.32
N GLY A 18 -9.18 -4.71 -6.44
CA GLY A 18 -8.06 -5.08 -7.33
C GLY A 18 -7.42 -6.42 -6.98
N PHE A 19 -7.31 -6.75 -5.69
CA PHE A 19 -6.81 -8.06 -5.25
C PHE A 19 -7.94 -9.10 -5.08
N GLY A 20 -9.13 -8.65 -4.68
CA GLY A 20 -10.28 -9.51 -4.40
C GLY A 20 -10.88 -10.13 -5.65
N LEU A 21 -11.10 -9.36 -6.72
CA LEU A 21 -11.74 -9.88 -7.94
C LEU A 21 -10.90 -10.96 -8.63
N PRO A 22 -9.58 -10.79 -8.85
CA PRO A 22 -8.75 -11.85 -9.44
C PRO A 22 -8.63 -13.08 -8.54
N SER A 23 -8.70 -12.91 -7.21
CA SER A 23 -8.60 -14.04 -6.27
C SER A 23 -9.74 -15.05 -6.40
N VAL A 24 -10.91 -14.61 -6.88
CA VAL A 24 -12.06 -15.50 -7.17
C VAL A 24 -11.82 -16.34 -8.44
N GLY A 25 -10.96 -15.86 -9.35
CA GLY A 25 -10.51 -16.62 -10.51
C GLY A 25 -9.59 -17.80 -10.15
N TYR A 26 -8.99 -17.78 -8.96
CA TYR A 26 -8.22 -18.90 -8.42
C TYR A 26 -9.12 -19.83 -7.60
N SER A 27 -8.79 -21.11 -7.56
CA SER A 27 -9.50 -22.05 -6.68
C SER A 27 -9.39 -21.58 -5.23
N LEU A 28 -10.53 -21.27 -4.61
CA LEU A 28 -10.63 -20.95 -3.18
C LEU A 28 -10.42 -22.21 -2.32
N GLY A 29 -10.62 -23.41 -2.90
CA GLY A 29 -10.53 -24.67 -2.17
C GLY A 29 -11.64 -24.82 -1.12
N LYS A 30 -11.36 -25.58 -0.07
CA LYS A 30 -12.26 -25.78 1.10
C LYS A 30 -11.61 -25.15 2.33
N LEU A 31 -12.37 -24.84 3.38
CA LEU A 31 -11.78 -24.35 4.63
C LEU A 31 -10.75 -25.32 5.23
N SER A 32 -10.91 -26.62 4.97
CA SER A 32 -9.95 -27.67 5.37
C SER A 32 -8.73 -27.79 4.45
N HIS A 33 -8.83 -27.30 3.20
CA HIS A 33 -7.76 -27.29 2.21
C HIS A 33 -7.81 -25.98 1.44
N ALA A 34 -7.20 -24.94 2.03
CA ALA A 34 -7.22 -23.60 1.47
C ALA A 34 -6.54 -23.57 0.11
N GLY A 35 -7.29 -23.17 -0.91
CA GLY A 35 -6.73 -22.92 -2.23
C GLY A 35 -5.97 -21.58 -2.28
N PRO A 36 -5.16 -21.36 -3.33
CA PRO A 36 -4.30 -20.18 -3.44
C PRO A 36 -5.07 -18.84 -3.44
N GLY A 37 -6.36 -18.86 -3.82
CA GLY A 37 -7.22 -17.67 -3.82
C GLY A 37 -7.81 -17.30 -2.45
N LEU A 38 -7.84 -18.22 -1.48
CA LEU A 38 -8.57 -18.01 -0.22
C LEU A 38 -7.93 -16.92 0.64
N PHE A 39 -6.60 -16.91 0.74
CA PHE A 39 -5.86 -15.89 1.48
C PHE A 39 -6.08 -14.47 0.92
N PRO A 40 -5.78 -14.19 -0.36
CA PRO A 40 -5.99 -12.86 -0.92
C PRO A 40 -7.46 -12.44 -0.88
N PHE A 41 -8.42 -13.37 -0.99
CA PHE A 41 -9.85 -13.08 -0.86
C PHE A 41 -10.23 -12.59 0.54
N ILE A 42 -9.80 -13.30 1.60
CA ILE A 42 -10.08 -12.90 2.98
C ILE A 42 -9.47 -11.53 3.29
N VAL A 43 -8.21 -11.32 2.94
CA VAL A 43 -7.51 -10.05 3.17
C VAL A 43 -8.20 -8.92 2.42
N SER A 44 -8.63 -9.16 1.18
CA SER A 44 -9.39 -8.18 0.39
C SER A 44 -10.74 -7.85 1.03
N CYS A 45 -11.46 -8.84 1.55
CA CYS A 45 -12.71 -8.61 2.27
C CYS A 45 -12.51 -7.73 3.52
N MET A 46 -11.46 -8.00 4.30
CA MET A 46 -11.13 -7.18 5.48
C MET A 46 -10.72 -5.75 5.08
N LEU A 47 -9.89 -5.60 4.05
CA LEU A 47 -9.50 -4.28 3.52
C LEU A 47 -10.72 -3.51 3.00
N PHE A 48 -11.65 -4.18 2.32
CA PHE A 48 -12.87 -3.57 1.84
C PHE A 48 -13.75 -3.06 2.98
N ALA A 49 -13.94 -3.88 4.03
CA ALA A 49 -14.68 -3.48 5.22
C ALA A 49 -14.05 -2.24 5.89
N ILE A 50 -12.72 -2.22 6.05
CA ILE A 50 -11.99 -1.06 6.58
C ILE A 50 -12.17 0.17 5.68
N GLY A 51 -12.12 -0.01 4.35
CA GLY A 51 -12.36 1.04 3.38
C GLY A 51 -13.76 1.65 3.51
N VAL A 52 -14.80 0.81 3.59
CA VAL A 52 -16.20 1.23 3.79
C VAL A 52 -16.36 1.99 5.11
N ILE A 53 -15.85 1.45 6.22
CA ILE A 53 -15.89 2.11 7.53
C ILE A 53 -15.20 3.49 7.45
N THR A 54 -14.04 3.57 6.79
CA THR A 54 -13.31 4.83 6.60
C THR A 54 -14.10 5.85 5.78
N VAL A 55 -14.79 5.41 4.71
CA VAL A 55 -15.66 6.28 3.91
C VAL A 55 -16.86 6.76 4.72
N VAL A 56 -17.55 5.89 5.45
CA VAL A 56 -18.69 6.28 6.30
C VAL A 56 -18.24 7.28 7.36
N ARG A 57 -17.12 7.00 8.04
CA ARG A 57 -16.51 7.92 9.02
C ARG A 57 -16.11 9.25 8.40
N SER A 58 -15.66 9.27 7.14
CA SER A 58 -15.30 10.51 6.44
C SER A 58 -16.48 11.46 6.20
N ARG A 59 -17.71 10.94 6.22
CA ARG A 59 -18.95 11.75 6.10
C ARG A 59 -19.38 12.35 7.44
N LEU A 60 -18.94 11.76 8.56
CA LEU A 60 -19.26 12.20 9.92
C LEU A 60 -18.21 13.15 10.51
N VAL A 61 -17.02 13.22 9.92
CA VAL A 61 -15.87 13.99 10.43
C VAL A 61 -15.57 15.18 9.51
N ALA A 62 -15.17 16.31 10.09
CA ALA A 62 -14.80 17.51 9.35
C ALA A 62 -13.74 17.23 8.26
N PRO A 63 -13.86 17.84 7.06
CA PRO A 63 -12.94 17.59 5.96
C PRO A 63 -11.50 17.98 6.29
N ALA A 64 -10.58 17.03 6.20
CA ALA A 64 -9.16 17.30 6.30
C ALA A 64 -8.60 17.59 4.89
N PRO A 65 -7.82 18.67 4.71
CA PRO A 65 -7.24 19.00 3.41
C PRO A 65 -6.24 17.91 2.97
N LEU A 66 -6.34 17.51 1.70
CA LEU A 66 -5.34 16.65 1.06
C LEU A 66 -4.14 17.48 0.62
N ASN A 67 -3.00 17.26 1.27
CA ASN A 67 -1.71 17.69 0.73
C ASN A 67 -1.11 16.53 -0.06
N PHE A 68 -1.30 16.54 -1.38
CA PHE A 68 -0.70 15.56 -2.28
C PHE A 68 0.79 15.87 -2.44
N GLN A 69 1.63 15.12 -1.73
CA GLN A 69 3.08 15.18 -1.89
C GLN A 69 3.50 14.27 -3.05
N VAL A 70 3.22 14.72 -4.28
CA VAL A 70 3.49 13.99 -5.53
C VAL A 70 4.94 13.50 -5.63
N ARG A 71 5.90 14.28 -5.10
CA ARG A 71 7.31 13.90 -5.00
C ARG A 71 7.50 12.60 -4.22
N ASN A 72 6.93 12.49 -3.03
CA ASN A 72 7.10 11.31 -2.19
C ASN A 72 6.41 10.10 -2.79
N ILE A 73 5.23 10.30 -3.37
CA ILE A 73 4.49 9.23 -4.08
C ILE A 73 5.34 8.71 -5.25
N SER A 74 5.95 9.60 -6.03
CA SER A 74 6.82 9.21 -7.16
C SER A 74 8.09 8.49 -6.72
N ILE A 75 8.70 8.88 -5.59
CA ILE A 75 9.87 8.19 -5.03
C ILE A 75 9.51 6.77 -4.58
N ILE A 76 8.38 6.59 -3.89
CA ILE A 76 7.91 5.26 -3.46
C ILE A 76 7.62 4.38 -4.67
N LEU A 77 6.87 4.89 -5.66
CA LEU A 77 6.59 4.16 -6.91
C LEU A 77 7.88 3.79 -7.65
N GLY A 78 8.80 4.74 -7.79
CA GLY A 78 10.10 4.50 -8.41
C GLY A 78 10.93 3.45 -7.66
N SER A 79 10.93 3.49 -6.33
CA SER A 79 11.62 2.50 -5.50
C SER A 79 11.03 1.10 -5.66
N LEU A 80 9.70 0.99 -5.80
CA LEU A 80 9.01 -0.28 -6.03
C LEU A 80 9.30 -0.83 -7.43
N CYS A 81 9.31 0.02 -8.46
CA CYS A 81 9.69 -0.37 -9.81
C CYS A 81 11.15 -0.82 -9.88
N GLY A 82 12.06 -0.08 -9.23
CA GLY A 82 13.47 -0.45 -9.14
C GLY A 82 13.67 -1.75 -8.36
N PHE A 83 12.93 -1.97 -7.26
CA PHE A 83 12.92 -3.25 -6.55
C PHE A 83 12.57 -4.42 -7.47
N ALA A 84 11.49 -4.30 -8.24
CA ALA A 84 11.06 -5.34 -9.16
C ALA A 84 12.11 -5.63 -10.24
N ALA A 85 12.70 -4.57 -10.83
CA ALA A 85 13.74 -4.70 -11.83
C ALA A 85 15.03 -5.33 -11.26
N LEU A 86 15.56 -4.81 -10.15
CA LEU A 86 16.79 -5.34 -9.54
C LEU A 86 16.62 -6.76 -9.01
N SER A 87 15.44 -7.10 -8.47
CA SER A 87 15.15 -8.46 -8.00
C SER A 87 15.11 -9.45 -9.16
N HIS A 88 14.69 -9.01 -10.35
CA HIS A 88 14.64 -9.84 -11.55
C HIS A 88 16.01 -10.00 -12.23
N TYR A 89 16.78 -8.92 -12.38
CA TYR A 89 18.04 -8.92 -13.14
C TYR A 89 19.29 -9.19 -12.32
N VAL A 90 19.28 -8.86 -11.02
CA VAL A 90 20.46 -9.00 -10.16
C VAL A 90 20.23 -10.12 -9.17
N ASN A 91 19.52 -9.83 -8.07
CA ASN A 91 19.18 -10.77 -7.00
C ASN A 91 18.19 -10.10 -6.04
N MET A 92 17.39 -10.91 -5.35
CA MET A 92 16.36 -10.43 -4.43
C MET A 92 16.92 -9.59 -3.27
N ILE A 93 18.11 -9.94 -2.77
CA ILE A 93 18.79 -9.21 -1.69
C ILE A 93 19.14 -7.78 -2.13
N ALA A 94 19.72 -7.63 -3.32
CA ALA A 94 20.07 -6.33 -3.88
C ALA A 94 18.82 -5.47 -4.11
N GLY A 95 17.73 -6.08 -4.58
CA GLY A 95 16.44 -5.42 -4.70
C GLY A 95 15.93 -4.90 -3.36
N MET A 96 15.90 -5.74 -2.32
CA MET A 96 15.45 -5.36 -0.97
C MET A 96 16.25 -4.17 -0.42
N VAL A 97 17.58 -4.24 -0.52
CA VAL A 97 18.47 -3.14 -0.12
C VAL A 97 18.07 -1.87 -0.85
N PHE A 98 17.99 -1.91 -2.18
CA PHE A 98 17.58 -0.77 -2.98
C PHE A 98 16.22 -0.19 -2.56
N LEU A 99 15.19 -1.03 -2.38
CA LEU A 99 13.86 -0.60 -1.96
C LEU A 99 13.90 0.16 -0.63
N VAL A 100 14.59 -0.38 0.37
CA VAL A 100 14.67 0.22 1.72
C VAL A 100 15.35 1.58 1.67
N PHE A 101 16.49 1.69 0.98
CA PHE A 101 17.22 2.95 0.88
C PHE A 101 16.46 3.99 0.03
N CYS A 102 15.93 3.59 -1.11
CA CYS A 102 15.22 4.51 -2.01
C CYS A 102 13.89 4.98 -1.43
N SER A 103 13.12 4.09 -0.79
CA SER A 103 11.87 4.47 -0.11
C SER A 103 12.10 5.35 1.12
N GLY A 104 13.27 5.24 1.75
CA GLY A 104 13.71 6.14 2.83
C GLY A 104 13.60 7.61 2.44
N PHE A 105 14.03 7.99 1.24
CA PHE A 105 13.96 9.39 0.77
C PHE A 105 12.54 9.96 0.66
N ALA A 106 11.49 9.13 0.70
CA ALA A 106 10.10 9.59 0.69
C ALA A 106 9.56 9.97 2.09
N GLY A 107 10.32 9.71 3.17
CA GLY A 107 9.92 10.05 4.53
C GLY A 107 9.91 11.57 4.77
N THR A 108 8.75 12.13 5.08
CA THR A 108 8.53 13.58 5.30
C THR A 108 9.11 14.14 6.60
N SER A 109 9.78 13.30 7.39
CA SER A 109 10.61 13.69 8.53
C SER A 109 12.04 13.13 8.34
N TYR A 110 12.57 13.20 7.12
CA TYR A 110 13.99 12.96 6.86
C TYR A 110 14.78 14.19 7.29
N SER A 111 15.18 14.22 8.57
CA SER A 111 16.34 15.00 8.99
C SER A 111 17.52 14.06 9.03
N VAL A 112 18.42 14.18 8.05
CA VAL A 112 19.69 13.46 7.99
C VAL A 112 20.50 13.70 9.28
N VAL A 113 20.39 14.91 9.83
CA VAL A 113 20.99 15.33 11.11
C VAL A 113 20.43 14.52 12.30
N ARG A 114 19.19 14.04 12.26
CA ARG A 114 18.60 13.21 13.32
C ARG A 114 19.06 11.75 13.24
N ASN A 115 19.20 11.18 12.05
CA ASN A 115 19.71 9.81 11.88
C ASN A 115 21.19 9.69 12.31
N LEU A 116 22.01 10.70 11.99
CA LEU A 116 23.41 10.78 12.45
C LEU A 116 23.57 10.99 13.96
N LYS A 117 22.53 11.42 14.67
CA LYS A 117 22.57 11.65 16.13
C LYS A 117 22.16 10.44 16.97
N ILE A 118 21.59 9.41 16.35
CA ILE A 118 21.07 8.21 17.02
C ILE A 118 22.02 7.01 16.83
N ALA A 119 22.91 7.07 15.83
CA ALA A 119 24.06 6.17 15.68
C ALA A 119 25.22 6.65 16.54
#